data_AF-A0A1V4CGD3-F1
#
_entry.id   AF-A0A1V4CGD3-F1
#
_cell.length_a   1.000
_cell.length_b   1.000
_cell.length_c   1.000
_cell.angle_alpha   90.00
_cell.angle_beta   90.00
_cell.angle_gamma   90.00
#
_symmetry.space_group_name_H-M   'P 1'
#
loop_
_entity.id
_entity.type
_entity.pdbx_description
1 polymer ?
#
loop_
_entity_poly.entity_id
_entity_poly.type
_entity_poly.pdbx_seq_one_letter_code
_entity_poly.pdbx_strand_id
1 'polypeptide(L)'
;MRWIKPTIRHSISALLGTEVRKHAPESLEPVRQAMLSVLGEEGAQANPRLKHRLMYVHDVQALWYARAEMVAVLSRLHGEARAVDLVRSVTPVFNGLLPKGLLESTRSAR
;
A
#
# COMPACT_ATOMS: atom_id res chain seq x y z
N MET A 1 4.85 -17.99 -47.44
CA MET A 1 5.45 -16.81 -46.75
C MET A 1 4.80 -16.68 -45.38
N ARG A 2 5.50 -17.04 -44.29
CA ARG A 2 4.99 -16.94 -42.91
C ARG A 2 5.68 -15.77 -42.24
N TRP A 3 4.94 -14.67 -42.11
CA TRP A 3 5.36 -13.43 -41.47
C TRP A 3 5.42 -13.65 -39.95
N ILE A 4 6.62 -13.67 -39.38
CA ILE A 4 6.82 -13.72 -37.94
C ILE A 4 6.50 -12.32 -37.40
N LYS A 5 5.38 -12.17 -36.68
CA LYS A 5 5.09 -10.96 -35.90
C LYS A 5 5.75 -11.12 -34.54
N PRO A 6 6.79 -10.34 -34.17
CA PRO A 6 7.27 -10.33 -32.81
C PRO A 6 6.25 -9.55 -31.97
N THR A 7 5.50 -10.24 -31.11
CA THR A 7 4.68 -9.59 -30.09
C THR A 7 5.62 -9.03 -29.03
N ILE A 8 6.07 -7.79 -29.20
CA ILE A 8 6.79 -7.03 -28.17
C ILE A 8 5.77 -6.59 -27.11
N ARG A 9 5.35 -7.52 -26.25
CA ARG A 9 4.58 -7.22 -25.03
C ARG A 9 5.32 -7.65 -23.76
N HIS A 10 6.65 -7.70 -23.81
CA HIS A 10 7.45 -7.88 -22.61
C HIS A 10 7.85 -6.52 -22.04
N SER A 11 6.87 -5.95 -21.32
CA SER A 11 6.98 -5.17 -20.08
C SER A 11 8.13 -4.14 -19.99
N ILE A 12 7.79 -2.87 -20.19
CA ILE A 12 8.59 -1.71 -19.78
C ILE A 12 8.95 -1.80 -18.27
N SER A 13 8.17 -2.52 -17.46
CA SER A 13 8.46 -2.78 -16.04
C SER A 13 9.76 -3.56 -15.79
N ALA A 14 10.22 -4.37 -16.75
CA ALA A 14 11.52 -5.05 -16.65
C ALA A 14 12.71 -4.08 -16.77
N LEU A 15 12.52 -2.96 -17.49
CA LEU A 15 13.53 -1.93 -17.71
C LEU A 15 13.56 -0.89 -16.57
N LEU A 16 12.43 -0.67 -15.88
CA LEU A 16 12.35 0.19 -14.69
C LEU A 16 12.67 -0.52 -13.37
N GLY A 17 13.00 -1.81 -13.37
CA GLY A 17 13.33 -2.57 -12.16
C GLY A 17 12.15 -2.73 -11.18
N THR A 18 10.93 -2.38 -11.58
CA THR A 18 9.69 -2.59 -10.83
C THR A 18 9.14 -3.98 -11.11
N GLU A 19 9.94 -5.00 -10.79
CA GLU A 19 9.39 -6.34 -10.52
C GLU A 19 8.46 -6.19 -9.32
N VAL A 20 7.14 -6.25 -9.55
CA VAL A 20 6.13 -6.32 -8.49
C VAL A 20 6.33 -7.67 -7.80
N ARG A 21 7.25 -7.71 -6.83
CA ARG A 21 7.50 -8.91 -6.03
C ARG A 21 6.24 -9.18 -5.21
N LYS A 22 5.49 -10.18 -5.65
CA LYS A 22 4.40 -10.74 -4.83
C LYS A 22 5.05 -11.31 -3.57
N HIS A 23 4.71 -10.73 -2.44
CA HIS A 23 5.18 -11.20 -1.15
C HIS A 23 4.38 -12.44 -0.76
N ALA A 24 5.01 -13.36 -0.03
CA ALA A 24 4.28 -14.50 0.52
C ALA A 24 3.16 -13.95 1.44
N PRO A 25 1.92 -14.47 1.35
CA PRO A 25 0.78 -13.89 2.07
C PRO A 25 1.05 -13.65 3.56
N GLU A 26 1.73 -14.60 4.21
CA GLU A 26 2.11 -14.58 5.62
C GLU A 26 3.02 -13.40 5.98
N SER A 27 3.88 -12.97 5.06
CA SER A 27 4.84 -11.88 5.32
C SER A 27 4.18 -10.50 5.41
N LEU A 28 2.98 -10.35 4.84
CA LEU A 28 2.23 -9.09 4.88
C LEU A 28 1.17 -9.05 5.99
N GLU A 29 0.95 -10.16 6.69
CA GLU A 29 -0.07 -10.23 7.73
C GLU A 29 0.15 -9.21 8.86
N PRO A 30 1.38 -8.98 9.36
CA PRO A 30 1.63 -7.93 10.35
C PRO A 30 1.26 -6.53 9.85
N VAL A 31 1.49 -6.26 8.57
CA VAL A 31 1.15 -4.96 7.95
C VAL A 31 -0.36 -4.79 7.86
N ARG A 32 -1.07 -5.83 7.40
CA ARG A 32 -2.54 -5.81 7.30
C ARG A 32 -3.19 -5.61 8.65
N GLN A 33 -2.75 -6.34 9.67
CA GLN A 33 -3.28 -6.21 11.03
C GLN A 33 -3.05 -4.82 11.59
N ALA A 34 -1.86 -4.25 11.41
CA ALA A 34 -1.57 -2.89 11.86
C ALA A 34 -2.45 -1.84 11.14
N MET A 35 -2.64 -1.97 9.82
CA MET A 35 -3.49 -1.06 9.05
C MET A 35 -4.97 -1.18 9.42
N LEU A 36 -5.48 -2.41 9.59
CA LEU A 36 -6.86 -2.66 10.00
C LEU A 36 -7.12 -2.19 11.43
N SER A 37 -6.16 -2.37 12.34
CA SER A 37 -6.23 -1.84 13.71
C SER A 37 -6.32 -0.32 13.73
N VAL A 38 -5.53 0.38 12.90
CA VAL A 38 -5.60 1.84 12.78
C VAL A 38 -6.86 2.32 12.07
N LEU A 39 -7.35 1.58 11.07
CA LEU A 39 -8.62 1.90 10.41
C LEU A 39 -9.80 1.78 11.40
N GLY A 40 -9.73 0.81 12.31
CA GLY A 40 -10.76 0.57 13.31
C GLY A 40 -12.10 0.15 12.71
N GLU A 41 -13.07 -0.13 13.58
CA GLU A 41 -14.41 -0.56 13.16
C GLU A 41 -15.18 0.59 12.50
N GLU A 42 -15.08 1.83 13.02
CA GLU A 42 -15.72 3.01 12.43
C GLU A 42 -15.20 3.29 11.01
N GLY A 43 -13.88 3.23 10.79
CA GLY A 43 -13.29 3.39 9.46
C GLY A 43 -13.65 2.26 8.51
N ALA A 44 -13.74 1.02 9.02
CA ALA A 44 -14.19 -0.15 8.27
C ALA A 44 -15.65 -0.02 7.81
N GLN A 45 -16.53 0.51 8.66
CA GLN A 45 -17.93 0.79 8.32
C GLN A 45 -18.05 1.96 7.35
N ALA A 46 -17.24 3.02 7.53
CA ALA A 46 -17.22 4.17 6.66
C ALA A 46 -16.70 3.85 5.24
N ASN A 47 -15.78 2.89 5.12
CA ASN A 47 -15.28 2.42 3.82
C ASN A 47 -15.02 0.90 3.78
N PRO A 48 -16.07 0.09 3.51
CA PRO A 48 -15.96 -1.37 3.42
C PRO A 48 -15.05 -1.83 2.28
N ARG A 49 -14.92 -1.03 1.21
CA ARG A 49 -14.02 -1.33 0.08
C ARG A 49 -12.56 -1.24 0.51
N LEU A 50 -12.19 -0.21 1.28
CA LEU A 50 -10.86 -0.09 1.85
C LEU A 50 -10.56 -1.24 2.80
N LYS A 51 -11.49 -1.60 3.71
CA LYS A 51 -11.34 -2.78 4.58
C LYS A 51 -11.01 -4.04 3.76
N HIS A 52 -11.83 -4.34 2.75
CA HIS A 52 -11.63 -5.52 1.90
C HIS A 52 -10.27 -5.48 1.18
N ARG A 53 -9.88 -4.31 0.65
CA ARG A 53 -8.58 -4.13 0.00
C ARG A 53 -7.43 -4.40 0.97
N LEU A 54 -7.50 -3.89 2.20
CA LEU A 54 -6.48 -4.13 3.21
C LEU A 54 -6.40 -5.60 3.61
N MET A 55 -7.52 -6.33 3.66
CA MET A 55 -7.52 -7.76 4.01
C MET A 55 -6.87 -8.65 2.94
N TYR A 56 -7.07 -8.35 1.65
CA TYR A 56 -6.78 -9.30 0.58
C TYR A 56 -5.66 -8.91 -0.38
N VAL A 57 -5.07 -7.73 -0.24
CA VAL A 57 -3.96 -7.35 -1.12
C VAL A 57 -2.67 -8.08 -0.69
N HIS A 58 -1.96 -8.62 -1.67
CA HIS A 58 -0.73 -9.40 -1.51
C HIS A 58 0.52 -8.65 -2.01
N ASP A 59 0.41 -7.33 -2.06
CA ASP A 59 1.44 -6.42 -2.54
C ASP A 59 1.65 -5.32 -1.50
N VAL A 60 2.86 -5.26 -0.96
CA VAL A 60 3.29 -4.25 0.03
C VAL A 60 3.22 -2.84 -0.54
N GLN A 61 3.49 -2.64 -1.84
CA GLN A 61 3.39 -1.31 -2.46
C GLN A 61 1.93 -0.89 -2.55
N ALA A 62 1.01 -1.82 -2.88
CA ALA A 62 -0.41 -1.55 -2.86
C ALA A 62 -0.93 -1.19 -1.45
N LEU A 63 -0.43 -1.85 -0.39
CA LEU A 63 -0.70 -1.47 1.01
C LEU A 63 -0.13 -0.09 1.33
N TRP A 64 1.09 0.21 0.87
CA TRP A 64 1.71 1.51 1.07
C TRP A 64 0.87 2.65 0.48
N TYR A 65 0.38 2.49 -0.74
CA TYR A 65 -0.46 3.50 -1.38
C TYR A 65 -1.88 3.57 -0.81
N ALA A 66 -2.39 2.48 -0.20
CA ALA A 66 -3.68 2.51 0.51
C ALA A 66 -3.66 3.46 1.72
N ARG A 67 -2.48 3.85 2.24
CA ARG A 67 -2.35 4.83 3.32
C ARG A 67 -2.98 6.18 3.00
N ALA A 68 -2.92 6.64 1.75
CA ALA A 68 -3.58 7.90 1.36
C ALA A 68 -5.11 7.81 1.48
N GLU A 69 -5.67 6.67 1.09
CA GLU A 69 -7.10 6.39 1.26
C GLU A 69 -7.48 6.27 2.75
N MET A 70 -6.62 5.67 3.57
CA MET A 70 -6.81 5.65 5.03
C MET A 70 -6.85 7.05 5.63
N VAL A 71 -5.94 7.94 5.22
CA VAL A 71 -5.97 9.34 5.68
C VAL A 71 -7.31 9.98 5.30
N ALA A 72 -7.77 9.82 4.05
CA ALA A 72 -9.05 10.39 3.63
C ALA A 72 -10.25 9.88 4.47
N VAL A 73 -10.27 8.58 4.79
CA VAL A 73 -11.33 8.00 5.64
C VAL A 73 -11.23 8.52 7.08
N LEU A 74 -10.06 8.46 7.68
CA LEU A 74 -9.84 8.86 9.08
C LEU A 74 -9.99 10.37 9.27
N SER A 75 -9.66 11.19 8.26
CA SER A 75 -9.85 12.65 8.32
C SER A 75 -11.32 13.02 8.48
N ARG A 76 -12.22 12.26 7.84
CA ARG A 76 -13.67 12.46 7.98
C ARG A 76 -14.20 12.08 9.36
N LEU A 77 -13.53 11.16 10.05
CA LEU A 77 -13.94 10.68 11.37
C LEU A 77 -13.30 11.46 12.53
N HIS A 78 -12.05 11.89 12.37
CA HIS A 78 -11.22 12.37 13.48
C HIS A 78 -10.50 13.69 13.20
N GLY A 79 -10.66 14.26 12.00
CA GLY A 79 -9.90 15.42 11.54
C GLY A 79 -8.54 15.03 10.94
N GLU A 80 -8.04 15.88 10.04
CA GLU A 80 -6.87 15.58 9.22
C GLU A 80 -5.59 15.38 10.03
N ALA A 81 -5.31 16.25 10.99
CA ALA A 81 -4.10 16.15 11.81
C ALA A 81 -4.00 14.79 12.52
N ARG A 82 -5.11 14.35 13.14
CA ARG A 82 -5.18 13.06 13.83
C ARG A 82 -5.11 11.89 12.85
N ALA A 83 -5.74 11.99 11.68
CA ALA A 83 -5.68 10.97 10.64
C ALA A 83 -4.25 10.75 10.13
N VAL A 84 -3.52 11.83 9.86
CA VAL A 84 -2.12 11.78 9.43
C VAL A 84 -1.25 11.13 10.50
N ASP A 85 -1.41 11.50 11.77
CA ASP A 85 -0.65 10.92 12.88
C ASP A 85 -0.93 9.42 13.05
N LEU A 86 -2.20 9.02 13.00
CA LEU A 86 -2.61 7.61 13.06
C LEU A 86 -1.99 6.80 11.90
N VAL A 87 -2.09 7.27 10.66
CA VAL A 87 -1.54 6.55 9.49
C VAL A 87 -0.01 6.59 9.46
N ARG A 88 0.63 7.59 10.06
CA ARG A 88 2.09 7.64 10.24
C ARG A 88 2.57 6.60 11.25
N SER A 89 1.79 6.29 12.28
CA SER A 89 2.16 5.26 13.28
C SER A 89 2.36 3.87 12.67
N VAL A 90 1.77 3.61 11.50
CA VAL A 90 1.89 2.34 10.77
C VAL A 90 3.14 2.30 9.87
N THR A 91 3.80 3.43 9.57
CA THR A 91 4.98 3.44 8.69
C THR A 91 6.09 2.46 9.10
N PRO A 92 6.43 2.27 10.41
CA PRO A 92 7.49 1.35 10.81
C PRO A 92 7.27 -0.11 10.40
N VAL A 93 6.02 -0.58 10.25
CA VAL A 93 5.76 -1.97 9.85
C VAL A 93 6.10 -2.26 8.38
N PHE A 94 6.36 -1.22 7.58
CA PHE A 94 6.83 -1.35 6.19
C PHE A 94 8.37 -1.44 6.08
N ASN A 95 9.10 -1.24 7.17
CA ASN A 95 10.56 -1.29 7.16
C ASN A 95 11.05 -2.68 6.73
N GLY A 96 11.99 -2.71 5.78
CA GLY A 96 12.53 -3.96 5.22
C GLY A 96 11.64 -4.63 4.17
N LEU A 97 10.39 -4.18 3.99
CA LEU A 97 9.48 -4.68 2.95
C LEU A 97 9.45 -3.76 1.71
N LEU A 98 9.81 -2.48 1.88
CA LEU A 98 9.86 -1.49 0.79
C LEU A 98 11.31 -1.04 0.51
N PRO A 99 11.60 -0.63 -0.75
CA PRO A 99 12.85 0.07 -1.06
C PRO A 99 13.02 1.33 -0.21
N LYS A 100 14.23 1.60 0.27
CA LYS A 100 14.53 2.74 1.15
C LYS A 100 14.07 4.09 0.59
N GLY A 101 14.28 4.32 -0.72
CA GLY A 101 13.87 5.56 -1.38
C GLY A 101 12.36 5.83 -1.33
N LEU A 102 11.53 4.77 -1.29
CA LEU A 102 10.07 4.92 -1.16
C LEU A 102 9.66 5.28 0.27
N LEU A 103 10.39 4.80 1.28
CA LEU A 103 10.17 5.19 2.67
C LEU A 103 10.64 6.64 2.93
N GLU A 104 11.77 7.02 2.34
CA GLU A 104 12.38 8.36 2.50
C GLU A 104 11.56 9.48 1.84
N SER A 105 10.90 9.23 0.70
CA SER A 105 10.04 10.24 0.05
C SER A 105 8.94 10.76 0.98
N THR A 106 8.42 9.92 1.86
CA THR A 106 7.42 10.32 2.87
C THR A 106 7.99 11.06 4.06
N ARG A 107 9.30 10.97 4.29
CA ARG A 107 10.00 11.76 5.32
C ARG A 107 10.35 13.15 4.80
N SER A 108 10.61 13.29 3.50
CA SER A 108 10.96 14.56 2.85
C SER A 108 9.77 15.48 2.60
N ALA A 109 8.54 14.97 2.61
CA ALA A 109 7.32 15.78 2.51
C ALA A 109 6.96 16.50 3.84
N ARG A 110 7.96 16.77 4.68
CA ARG A 110 7.87 17.49 5.95
C ARG A 110 8.32 18.92 5.78
#